data_AF-A0A530CJ36-F1
#
_entry.id   AF-A0A530CJ36-F1
#
_cell.length_a   1.000
_cell.length_b   1.000
_cell.length_c   1.000
_cell.angle_alpha   90.00
_cell.angle_beta   90.00
_cell.angle_gamma   90.00
#
_symmetry.space_group_name_H-M   'P 1'
#
loop_
_entity.id
_entity.type
_entity.pdbx_description
1 polymer ?
#
loop_
_entity_poly.entity_id
_entity_poly.type
_entity_poly.pdbx_seq_one_letter_code
_entity_poly.pdbx_strand_id
1 'polypeptide(L)'
;QRQILQLVERATDSLPDVYRTVFVARVIEGLSIEETADLLRVRPETVKTRLHRARALVRKALDDQIGPVLLDAFPFAGRRCERLTNTVMQRLGLKG
;
A
#
# COMPACT_ATOMS: atom_id res chain seq x y z
N GLN A 1 -12.54 -8.93 13.70
CA GLN A 1 -11.78 -7.79 13.15
C GLN A 1 -10.33 -8.25 12.88
N ARG A 2 -10.04 -8.81 11.69
CA ARG A 2 -8.69 -9.30 11.32
C ARG A 2 -8.37 -9.18 9.82
N GLN A 3 -9.25 -8.53 9.05
CA GLN A 3 -9.21 -8.53 7.58
C GLN A 3 -8.01 -7.75 7.02
N ILE A 4 -7.59 -6.66 7.68
CA ILE A 4 -6.42 -5.87 7.26
C ILE A 4 -5.12 -6.67 7.43
N LEU A 5 -4.99 -7.42 8.53
CA LEU A 5 -3.80 -8.25 8.78
C LEU A 5 -3.65 -9.35 7.72
N GLN A 6 -4.75 -10.00 7.33
CA GLN A 6 -4.74 -11.03 6.29
C GLN A 6 -4.37 -10.49 4.90
N LEU A 7 -4.65 -9.21 4.61
CA LEU A 7 -4.24 -8.57 3.36
C LEU A 7 -2.74 -8.29 3.35
N VAL A 8 -2.20 -7.83 4.48
CA VAL A 8 -0.74 -7.60 4.63
C VAL A 8 0.02 -8.91 4.60
N GLU A 9 -0.47 -9.96 5.27
CA GLU A 9 0.11 -11.32 5.21
C GLU A 9 0.16 -11.81 3.76
N ARG A 10 -0.96 -11.80 3.03
CA ARG A 10 -0.99 -12.22 1.62
C ARG A 10 -0.10 -11.40 0.70
N ALA A 11 -0.08 -10.08 0.89
CA ALA A 11 0.80 -9.20 0.12
C ALA A 11 2.28 -9.50 0.40
N THR A 12 2.63 -9.73 1.66
CA THR A 12 3.98 -10.14 2.07
C THR A 12 4.31 -11.53 1.50
N ASP A 13 3.35 -12.45 1.48
CA ASP A 13 3.51 -13.80 0.96
C ASP A 13 3.68 -13.89 -0.56
N SER A 14 3.31 -12.83 -1.28
CA SER A 14 3.52 -12.71 -2.72
C SER A 14 4.91 -12.15 -3.09
N LEU A 15 5.67 -11.65 -2.12
CA LEU A 15 6.97 -11.04 -2.37
C LEU A 15 8.02 -12.10 -2.76
N PRO A 16 8.90 -11.82 -3.73
CA PRO A 16 10.12 -12.59 -3.91
C PRO A 16 10.92 -12.68 -2.59
N ASP A 17 11.50 -13.85 -2.30
CA ASP A 17 12.12 -14.17 -1.00
C ASP A 17 13.14 -13.13 -0.53
N VAL A 18 13.95 -12.60 -1.45
CA VAL A 18 14.97 -11.58 -1.17
C VAL A 18 14.38 -10.26 -0.63
N TYR A 19 13.13 -9.95 -1.00
CA TYR A 19 12.41 -8.77 -0.51
C TYR A 19 11.58 -9.09 0.73
N ARG A 20 10.97 -10.29 0.75
CA ARG A 20 10.17 -10.78 1.88
C ARG A 20 10.99 -10.84 3.17
N THR A 21 12.16 -11.48 3.11
CA THR A 21 13.06 -11.63 4.27
C THR A 21 13.46 -10.30 4.87
N VAL A 22 13.82 -9.32 4.03
CA VAL A 22 14.13 -7.95 4.47
C VAL A 22 12.90 -7.23 5.03
N PHE A 23 11.73 -7.41 4.42
CA PHE A 23 10.50 -6.78 4.88
C PHE A 23 10.06 -7.31 6.25
N VAL A 24 10.07 -8.63 6.45
CA VAL A 24 9.74 -9.26 7.74
C VAL A 24 10.69 -8.77 8.82
N ALA A 25 12.00 -8.87 8.60
CA ALA A 25 13.02 -8.43 9.55
C ALA A 25 12.86 -6.94 9.95
N ARG A 26 12.61 -6.05 8.98
CA ARG A 26 12.58 -4.59 9.23
C ARG A 26 11.22 -4.05 9.68
N VAL A 27 10.12 -4.64 9.23
CA VAL A 27 8.77 -4.07 9.39
C VAL A 27 7.96 -4.85 10.40
N ILE A 28 8.13 -6.17 10.45
CA ILE A 28 7.38 -7.04 11.36
C ILE A 28 8.17 -7.25 12.65
N GLU A 29 9.44 -7.64 12.54
CA GLU A 29 10.30 -7.91 13.70
C GLU A 29 10.97 -6.65 14.26
N GLY A 30 10.98 -5.55 13.49
CA GLY A 30 11.49 -4.25 13.94
C GLY A 30 13.02 -4.15 14.10
N LEU A 31 13.79 -5.12 13.57
CA LEU A 31 15.25 -5.09 13.59
C LEU A 31 15.79 -3.84 12.89
N SER A 32 16.95 -3.32 13.28
CA SER A 32 17.67 -2.23 12.60
C SER A 32 18.17 -2.62 11.21
N ILE A 33 18.68 -1.66 10.43
CA ILE A 33 19.27 -1.94 9.12
C ILE A 33 20.53 -2.80 9.28
N GLU A 34 21.30 -2.49 10.29
CA GLU A 34 22.57 -3.10 10.66
C GLU A 34 22.34 -4.54 11.11
N GLU A 35 21.43 -4.78 12.07
CA GLU A 35 21.07 -6.14 12.50
C GLU A 35 20.51 -6.98 11.36
N THR A 36 19.70 -6.38 10.48
CA THR A 36 19.17 -7.08 9.29
C THR A 36 20.28 -7.42 8.30
N ALA A 37 21.25 -6.52 8.11
CA ALA A 37 22.39 -6.73 7.21
C ALA A 37 23.26 -7.88 7.71
N ASP A 38 23.55 -7.91 9.01
CA ASP A 38 24.32 -8.97 9.65
C ASP A 38 23.57 -10.32 9.60
N LEU A 39 22.27 -10.32 9.94
CA LEU A 39 21.42 -11.51 9.89
C LEU A 39 21.36 -12.14 8.49
N LEU A 40 21.19 -11.30 7.46
CA LEU A 40 21.04 -11.76 6.08
C LEU A 40 22.36 -11.85 5.31
N ARG A 41 23.50 -11.52 5.96
CA ARG A 41 24.84 -11.48 5.37
C ARG A 41 24.91 -10.66 4.08
N VAL A 42 24.33 -9.47 4.10
CA VAL A 42 24.34 -8.51 2.98
C VAL A 42 24.82 -7.15 3.46
N ARG A 43 25.11 -6.24 2.53
CA ARG A 43 25.47 -4.86 2.91
C ARG A 43 24.25 -4.07 3.40
N PRO A 44 24.39 -3.13 4.36
CA PRO A 44 23.32 -2.22 4.78
C PRO A 44 22.61 -1.49 3.62
N GLU A 45 23.34 -1.11 2.57
CA GLU A 45 22.77 -0.49 1.37
C GLU A 45 21.84 -1.44 0.61
N THR A 46 22.15 -2.74 0.63
CA THR A 46 21.31 -3.78 0.02
C THR A 46 20.01 -3.94 0.81
N VAL A 47 20.06 -3.84 2.14
CA VAL A 47 18.85 -3.84 2.98
C VAL A 47 17.96 -2.64 2.64
N LYS A 48 18.54 -1.42 2.54
CA LYS A 48 17.79 -0.21 2.19
C LYS A 48 17.07 -0.33 0.84
N THR A 49 17.79 -0.77 -0.19
CA THR A 49 17.24 -0.92 -1.55
C THR A 49 16.19 -2.03 -1.63
N ARG A 50 16.44 -3.18 -1.00
CA ARG A 50 15.46 -4.28 -0.94
C ARG A 50 14.21 -3.89 -0.15
N LEU A 51 14.35 -3.18 0.97
CA LEU A 51 13.21 -2.70 1.75
C LEU A 51 12.35 -1.71 0.96
N HIS A 52 12.98 -0.78 0.24
CA HIS A 52 12.26 0.13 -0.65
C HIS A 52 11.44 -0.62 -1.70
N ARG A 53 12.06 -1.59 -2.39
CA ARG A 53 11.36 -2.43 -3.39
C ARG A 53 10.25 -3.27 -2.76
N ALA A 54 10.49 -3.86 -1.60
CA ALA A 54 9.49 -4.63 -0.88
C ALA A 54 8.24 -3.78 -0.56
N ARG A 55 8.43 -2.56 -0.02
CA ARG A 55 7.33 -1.63 0.26
C ARG A 55 6.55 -1.24 -0.99
N ALA A 56 7.23 -1.01 -2.11
CA ALA A 56 6.57 -0.69 -3.37
C ALA A 56 5.72 -1.87 -3.88
N LEU A 57 6.23 -3.10 -3.79
CA LEU A 57 5.50 -4.30 -4.19
C LEU A 57 4.30 -4.58 -3.27
N VAL A 58 4.47 -4.46 -1.95
CA VAL A 58 3.35 -4.60 -0.99
C VAL A 58 2.28 -3.55 -1.27
N ARG A 59 2.66 -2.29 -1.47
CA ARG A 59 1.71 -1.23 -1.81
C ARG A 59 0.94 -1.57 -3.07
N LYS A 60 1.63 -1.97 -4.15
CA LYS A 60 0.99 -2.35 -5.40
C LYS A 60 0.00 -3.52 -5.20
N ALA A 61 0.41 -4.57 -4.48
CA ALA A 61 -0.45 -5.71 -4.22
C ALA A 61 -1.69 -5.35 -3.38
N LEU A 62 -1.55 -4.39 -2.46
CA LEU A 62 -2.68 -3.86 -1.69
C LEU A 62 -3.58 -2.97 -2.56
N ASP A 63 -3.02 -2.11 -3.42
CA ASP A 63 -3.79 -1.27 -4.34
C ASP A 63 -4.59 -2.12 -5.33
N ASP A 64 -4.03 -3.21 -5.84
CA ASP A 64 -4.73 -4.13 -6.75
C ASP A 64 -5.90 -4.87 -6.05
N GLN A 65 -5.77 -5.15 -4.75
CA GLN A 65 -6.81 -5.85 -3.96
C GLN A 65 -7.85 -4.92 -3.34
N ILE A 66 -7.44 -3.72 -2.92
CA ILE A 66 -8.24 -2.78 -2.14
C ILE A 66 -8.74 -1.63 -3.02
N GLY A 67 -8.05 -1.29 -4.11
CA GLY A 67 -8.43 -0.23 -5.05
C GLY A 67 -9.89 -0.35 -5.52
N PRO A 68 -10.37 -1.52 -5.96
CA PRO A 68 -11.78 -1.71 -6.32
C PRO A 68 -12.72 -1.46 -5.14
N VAL A 69 -12.36 -1.96 -3.95
CA VAL A 69 -13.17 -1.83 -2.73
C VAL A 69 -13.22 -0.39 -2.23
N LEU A 70 -12.12 0.37 -2.34
CA LEU A 70 -12.07 1.79 -1.97
C LEU A 70 -12.84 2.66 -2.97
N LEU A 71 -12.79 2.34 -4.27
CA LEU A 71 -13.61 3.01 -5.29
C LEU A 71 -15.10 2.82 -5.02
N ASP A 72 -15.50 1.65 -4.52
CA ASP A 72 -16.89 1.35 -4.16
C ASP A 72 -17.29 1.95 -2.80
N ALA A 73 -16.42 1.91 -1.79
CA ALA A 73 -16.68 2.40 -0.44
C ALA A 73 -16.63 3.94 -0.33
N PHE A 74 -15.79 4.58 -1.15
CA PHE A 74 -15.67 6.01 -1.28
C PHE A 74 -16.08 6.42 -2.71
N PRO A 75 -17.38 6.61 -3.00
CA PRO A 75 -17.87 7.01 -4.33
C PRO A 75 -17.52 8.46 -4.70
N PHE A 76 -16.50 9.02 -4.05
CA PHE A 76 -15.98 10.37 -4.28
C PHE A 76 -15.26 10.52 -5.63
N ALA A 77 -15.04 9.43 -6.37
CA ALA A 77 -14.47 9.45 -7.72
C ALA A 77 -15.46 9.06 -8.84
N GLY A 78 -16.76 9.34 -8.66
CA GLY A 78 -17.75 8.99 -9.70
C GLY A 78 -19.12 9.65 -9.54
N ARG A 79 -20.20 8.87 -9.74
CA ARG A 79 -21.60 9.33 -9.91
C ARG A 79 -22.18 10.23 -8.81
N ARG A 80 -21.56 10.28 -7.62
CA ARG A 80 -22.00 11.17 -6.54
C ARG A 80 -21.40 12.57 -6.67
N CYS A 81 -20.19 12.68 -7.21
CA CYS A 81 -19.51 13.94 -7.48
C CYS A 81 -20.25 14.72 -8.56
N GLU A 82 -20.64 14.09 -9.67
CA GLU A 82 -21.39 14.76 -10.75
C GLU A 82 -22.71 15.36 -10.26
N ARG A 83 -23.48 14.61 -9.46
CA ARG A 83 -24.73 15.13 -8.89
C ARG A 83 -24.51 16.26 -7.90
N LEU A 84 -23.49 16.17 -7.03
CA LEU A 84 -23.15 17.23 -6.08
C LEU A 84 -22.64 18.48 -6.80
N THR A 85 -21.72 18.32 -7.75
CA THR A 85 -21.21 19.40 -8.61
C THR A 85 -22.35 20.05 -9.38
N ASN A 86 -23.23 19.28 -10.04
CA ASN A 86 -24.40 19.81 -10.73
C ASN A 86 -25.34 20.59 -9.79
N THR A 87 -25.51 20.12 -8.56
CA THR A 87 -26.34 20.78 -7.54
C THR A 87 -25.73 22.10 -7.07
N VAL A 88 -24.41 22.12 -6.82
CA VAL A 88 -23.67 23.31 -6.38
C VAL A 88 -23.56 24.33 -7.50
N MET A 89 -23.19 23.93 -8.71
CA MET A 89 -23.13 24.80 -9.89
C MET A 89 -24.49 25.43 -10.21
N GLN A 90 -25.59 24.68 -10.05
CA GLN A 90 -26.94 25.21 -10.21
C GLN A 90 -27.28 26.27 -9.15
N ARG A 91 -26.89 26.06 -7.89
CA ARG A 91 -27.10 27.04 -6.81
C ARG A 91 -26.26 28.30 -6.97
N LEU A 92 -25.06 28.18 -7.53
CA LEU A 92 -24.17 29.30 -7.82
C LEU A 92 -24.49 30.02 -9.13
N GLY A 93 -25.44 29.52 -9.92
CA GLY A 93 -25.83 30.11 -11.21
C GLY A 93 -24.78 29.95 -12.32
N LEU A 94 -23.85 29.01 -12.18
CA LEU A 94 -22.69 28.85 -13.06
C LEU A 94 -22.91 27.83 -14.19
N LYS A 95 -24.16 27.54 -14.57
CA LYS A 95 -24.45 26.60 -15.68
C LYS A 95 -24.21 27.28 -17.04
N GLY A 96 -23.19 26.79 -17.75
CA GLY A 96 -22.98 26.93 -19.19
C GLY A 96 -22.81 25.54 -19.80
#